data_AF-A0AAN6IG96-F1
#
_entry.id   AF-A0AAN6IG96-F1
#
_cell.length_a   1.000
_cell.length_b   1.000
_cell.length_c   1.000
_cell.angle_alpha   90.00
_cell.angle_beta   90.00
_cell.angle_gamma   90.00
#
_symmetry.space_group_name_H-M   'P 1'
#
loop_
_entity.id
_entity.type
_entity.pdbx_description
1 polymer ?
#
loop_
_entity_poly.entity_id
_entity_poly.type
_entity_poly.pdbx_seq_one_letter_code
_entity_poly.pdbx_strand_id
1 'polypeptide(L)'
;MSSSVLHFVDLSRSYDAASEKRQRRAARSHAARAAHAKARRLLTIQYQVQKEQSEIDKLSTPDNGEDSVAAPRIPKLLPAGRIDPFTSFARPFKPFEHFLFDHYMTAVVPLMRCNDLAAYYVDRMTRAWVPLALTDEGLTCALLLAACRHLFDHCQQSQQQHFLQLAAQYKLACVRSLREAISTDLFFGDATITKAVMLAYDELATRNIVMWRHHLDGAVRMVNLNGGPQTLGLDGFLESVISNLIRKSDGAVATSTGGAVVRLRV
;
A
#
# COMPACT_ATOMS: atom_id res chain seq x y z
N MET A 1 32.41 43.98 -49.18
CA MET A 1 31.28 43.50 -48.35
C MET A 1 31.05 42.04 -48.70
N SER A 2 31.45 41.12 -47.82
CA SER A 2 31.31 39.66 -48.01
C SER A 2 30.11 39.19 -47.18
N SER A 3 29.14 38.54 -47.81
CA SER A 3 27.95 37.99 -47.14
C SER A 3 28.16 36.48 -46.96
N SER A 4 28.36 36.04 -45.71
CA SER A 4 28.38 34.62 -45.37
C SER A 4 26.96 34.09 -45.28
N VAL A 5 26.58 33.18 -46.18
CA VAL A 5 25.30 32.47 -46.11
C VAL A 5 25.45 31.33 -45.09
N LEU A 6 24.74 31.43 -43.96
CA LEU A 6 24.59 30.32 -43.02
C LEU A 6 23.68 29.27 -43.65
N HIS A 7 24.25 28.12 -43.99
CA HIS A 7 23.50 26.96 -44.47
C HIS A 7 23.05 26.12 -43.27
N PHE A 8 21.75 26.10 -42.98
CA PHE A 8 21.20 25.21 -41.96
C PHE A 8 21.10 23.80 -42.57
N VAL A 9 21.92 22.87 -42.08
CA VAL A 9 21.84 21.46 -42.44
C VAL A 9 20.92 20.79 -41.43
N ASP A 10 19.72 20.40 -41.88
CA ASP A 10 18.85 19.53 -41.10
C ASP A 10 19.48 18.13 -41.05
N LEU A 11 20.02 17.78 -39.87
CA LEU A 11 20.65 16.49 -39.60
C LEU A 11 19.63 15.38 -39.30
N SER A 12 18.34 15.60 -39.51
CA SER A 12 17.33 14.51 -39.47
C SER A 12 17.38 13.63 -40.74
N ARG A 13 18.57 13.10 -41.06
CA ARG A 13 18.68 11.95 -41.94
C ARG A 13 17.98 10.75 -41.27
N SER A 14 16.90 10.32 -41.92
CA SER A 14 16.39 8.95 -41.93
C SER A 14 15.89 8.39 -40.59
N TYR A 15 14.84 8.98 -40.01
CA TYR A 15 13.98 8.22 -39.11
C TYR A 15 12.98 7.41 -39.96
N ASP A 16 13.17 6.09 -39.95
CA ASP A 16 12.41 5.09 -40.70
C ASP A 16 10.91 5.38 -40.76
N ALA A 17 10.36 5.55 -41.97
CA ALA A 17 8.92 5.59 -42.23
C ALA A 17 8.18 4.37 -41.64
N ALA A 18 8.89 3.26 -41.45
CA ALA A 18 8.40 2.06 -40.76
C ALA A 18 8.18 2.26 -39.25
N SER A 19 9.01 3.07 -38.58
CA SER A 19 8.89 3.41 -37.15
C SER A 19 7.66 4.28 -36.90
N GLU A 20 7.44 5.30 -37.74
CA GLU A 20 6.28 6.17 -37.65
C GLU A 20 4.96 5.39 -37.91
N LYS A 21 4.96 4.48 -38.90
CA LYS A 21 3.82 3.60 -39.18
C LYS A 21 3.54 2.65 -38.00
N ARG A 22 4.58 2.17 -37.30
CA ARG A 22 4.45 1.31 -36.11
C ARG A 22 3.90 2.09 -34.91
N GLN A 23 4.35 3.32 -34.68
CA GLN A 23 3.82 4.21 -33.64
C GLN A 23 2.34 4.55 -33.89
N ARG A 24 1.97 4.92 -35.14
CA ARG A 24 0.57 5.16 -35.51
C ARG A 24 -0.31 3.93 -35.31
N ARG A 25 0.19 2.72 -35.63
CA ARG A 25 -0.53 1.46 -35.38
C ARG A 25 -0.69 1.21 -33.88
N ALA A 26 0.34 1.43 -33.07
CA ALA A 26 0.28 1.28 -31.63
C ALA A 26 -0.72 2.25 -30.97
N ALA A 27 -0.74 3.52 -31.41
CA ALA A 27 -1.69 4.52 -30.96
C ALA A 27 -3.14 4.13 -31.30
N ARG A 28 -3.40 3.66 -32.53
CA ARG A 28 -4.72 3.17 -32.96
C ARG A 28 -5.16 1.94 -32.17
N SER A 29 -4.27 0.98 -31.93
CA SER A 29 -4.56 -0.19 -31.09
C SER A 29 -4.82 0.20 -29.64
N HIS A 30 -4.10 1.18 -29.09
CA HIS A 30 -4.35 1.69 -27.74
C HIS A 30 -5.71 2.39 -27.65
N ALA A 31 -6.05 3.24 -28.62
CA ALA A 31 -7.35 3.92 -28.69
C ALA A 31 -8.51 2.92 -28.83
N ALA A 32 -8.36 1.89 -29.68
CA ALA A 32 -9.36 0.84 -29.83
C ALA A 32 -9.53 0.02 -28.53
N ARG A 33 -8.43 -0.33 -27.85
CA ARG A 33 -8.49 -1.02 -26.54
C ARG A 33 -9.14 -0.15 -25.47
N ALA A 34 -8.83 1.15 -25.43
CA ALA A 34 -9.44 2.09 -24.50
C ALA A 34 -10.94 2.26 -24.76
N ALA A 35 -11.36 2.32 -26.03
CA ALA A 35 -12.77 2.36 -26.41
C ALA A 35 -13.51 1.08 -26.01
N HIS A 36 -12.94 -0.10 -26.29
CA HIS A 36 -13.51 -1.38 -25.83
C HIS A 36 -13.59 -1.47 -24.30
N ALA A 37 -12.56 -1.04 -23.58
CA ALA A 37 -12.57 -1.00 -22.12
C ALA A 37 -13.68 -0.08 -21.60
N LYS A 38 -13.87 1.10 -22.22
CA LYS A 38 -14.96 2.03 -21.87
C LYS A 38 -16.34 1.43 -22.16
N ALA A 39 -16.53 0.80 -23.32
CA ALA A 39 -17.78 0.12 -23.67
C ALA A 39 -18.12 -1.00 -22.68
N ARG A 40 -17.12 -1.82 -22.30
CA ARG A 40 -17.32 -2.87 -21.28
C ARG A 40 -17.71 -2.30 -19.93
N ARG A 41 -17.07 -1.20 -19.48
CA ARG A 41 -17.45 -0.51 -18.24
C ARG A 41 -18.89 -0.01 -18.27
N LEU A 42 -19.33 0.58 -19.38
CA LEU A 42 -20.71 1.05 -19.53
C LEU A 42 -21.72 -0.10 -19.47
N LEU A 43 -21.42 -1.24 -20.10
CA LEU A 43 -22.26 -2.44 -20.03
C LEU A 43 -22.34 -2.99 -18.59
N THR A 44 -21.22 -2.99 -17.86
CA THR A 44 -21.20 -3.40 -16.45
C THR A 44 -22.04 -2.47 -15.58
N ILE A 45 -21.96 -1.15 -15.80
CA ILE A 45 -22.78 -0.17 -15.08
C ILE A 45 -24.27 -0.38 -15.38
N GLN A 46 -24.65 -0.55 -16.65
CA GLN A 46 -26.05 -0.81 -17.02
C GLN A 46 -26.59 -2.10 -16.40
N TYR A 47 -25.79 -3.16 -16.38
CA TYR A 47 -26.16 -4.43 -15.74
C TYR A 47 -26.33 -4.28 -14.22
N GLN A 48 -25.47 -3.50 -13.56
CA GLN A 48 -25.58 -3.23 -12.13
C GLN A 48 -26.86 -2.44 -11.80
N VAL A 49 -27.19 -1.40 -12.58
CA VAL A 49 -28.42 -0.62 -12.41
C VAL A 49 -29.67 -1.50 -12.62
N GLN A 50 -29.68 -2.35 -13.65
CA GLN A 50 -30.79 -3.29 -13.86
C GLN A 50 -30.93 -4.31 -12.72
N LYS A 51 -29.80 -4.80 -12.19
CA LYS A 51 -29.80 -5.72 -11.06
C LYS A 51 -30.35 -5.05 -9.80
N GLU A 52 -29.93 -3.83 -9.49
CA GLU A 52 -30.43 -3.06 -8.35
C GLU A 52 -31.94 -2.82 -8.47
N GLN A 53 -32.43 -2.46 -9.66
CA GLN A 53 -33.88 -2.29 -9.90
C GLN A 53 -34.65 -3.61 -9.68
N SER A 54 -34.11 -4.74 -10.15
CA SER A 54 -34.75 -6.06 -9.98
C SER A 54 -34.75 -6.57 -8.54
N GLU A 55 -33.80 -6.12 -7.71
CA GLU A 55 -33.73 -6.47 -6.28
C GLU A 55 -34.65 -5.56 -5.44
N ILE A 56 -34.83 -4.29 -5.84
CA ILE A 56 -35.82 -3.37 -5.24
C ILE A 56 -37.25 -3.88 -5.49
N ASP A 57 -37.54 -4.40 -6.69
CA ASP A 57 -38.86 -4.95 -7.03
C ASP A 57 -39.20 -6.22 -6.22
N LYS A 58 -38.20 -7.00 -5.79
CA LYS A 58 -38.41 -8.22 -4.97
C LYS A 58 -38.68 -7.94 -3.49
N LEU A 59 -38.35 -6.75 -2.98
CA LEU A 59 -38.52 -6.38 -1.56
C LEU A 59 -39.96 -5.95 -1.22
N SER A 60 -40.90 -6.01 -2.16
CA SER A 60 -42.30 -5.58 -1.97
C SER A 60 -43.28 -6.70 -1.57
N THR A 61 -42.78 -7.87 -1.17
CA THR A 61 -43.62 -9.01 -0.74
C THR A 61 -43.17 -9.52 0.63
N PRO A 62 -44.03 -9.51 1.66
CA PRO A 62 -43.69 -10.07 2.95
C PRO A 62 -43.94 -11.58 2.96
N ASP A 63 -42.95 -12.38 3.33
CA ASP A 63 -43.17 -13.79 3.65
C ASP A 63 -42.61 -14.13 5.03
N ASN A 64 -43.41 -14.88 5.77
CA ASN A 64 -43.28 -15.24 7.17
C ASN A 64 -42.39 -16.47 7.35
N GLY A 65 -41.64 -16.49 8.47
CA GLY A 65 -41.40 -17.68 9.29
C GLY A 65 -40.50 -18.80 8.71
N GLU A 66 -39.33 -18.99 9.34
CA GLU A 66 -39.07 -20.10 10.28
C GLU A 66 -37.58 -20.43 10.37
N ASP A 67 -37.12 -20.60 11.62
CA ASP A 67 -35.78 -20.98 12.01
C ASP A 67 -35.40 -22.37 11.48
N SER A 68 -34.31 -22.43 10.72
CA SER A 68 -33.61 -23.68 10.46
C SER A 68 -32.11 -23.43 10.48
N VAL A 69 -31.42 -24.16 11.37
CA VAL A 69 -29.97 -24.11 11.60
C VAL A 69 -29.23 -24.38 10.29
N ALA A 70 -28.83 -23.30 9.61
CA ALA A 70 -28.20 -23.37 8.30
C ALA A 70 -26.70 -23.61 8.46
N ALA A 71 -26.20 -24.66 7.81
CA ALA A 71 -24.78 -24.87 7.55
C ALA A 71 -24.14 -23.58 6.99
N PRO A 72 -22.84 -23.30 7.27
CA PRO A 72 -22.20 -22.05 6.90
C PRO A 72 -22.33 -21.82 5.39
N ARG A 73 -23.17 -20.84 5.02
CA ARG A 73 -23.44 -20.48 3.65
C ARG A 73 -22.24 -19.71 3.13
N ILE A 74 -21.29 -20.40 2.51
CA ILE A 74 -20.22 -19.76 1.75
C ILE A 74 -20.89 -18.86 0.69
N PRO A 75 -20.70 -17.53 0.71
CA PRO A 75 -21.33 -16.64 -0.25
C PRO A 75 -20.90 -17.02 -1.68
N LYS A 76 -21.85 -17.50 -2.50
CA LYS A 76 -21.58 -17.90 -3.89
C LYS A 76 -21.31 -16.70 -4.82
N LEU A 77 -21.66 -15.49 -4.39
CA LEU A 77 -21.31 -14.24 -5.05
C LEU A 77 -20.55 -13.35 -4.08
N LEU A 78 -19.29 -13.08 -4.41
CA LEU A 78 -18.52 -12.03 -3.77
C LEU A 78 -19.17 -10.67 -4.12
N PRO A 79 -19.49 -9.82 -3.13
CA PRO A 79 -20.00 -8.49 -3.40
C PRO A 79 -19.04 -7.72 -4.32
N ALA A 80 -19.58 -6.96 -5.28
CA ALA A 80 -18.75 -6.11 -6.15
C ALA A 80 -18.12 -4.93 -5.37
N GLY A 81 -18.76 -4.50 -4.27
CA GLY A 81 -18.09 -3.71 -3.25
C GLY A 81 -17.06 -4.61 -2.59
N ARG A 82 -15.79 -4.20 -2.57
CA ARG A 82 -14.64 -4.91 -1.97
C ARG A 82 -14.77 -5.08 -0.45
N ILE A 83 -15.88 -5.66 -0.02
CA ILE A 83 -16.24 -6.00 1.33
C ILE A 83 -15.68 -7.40 1.54
N ASP A 84 -14.95 -7.58 2.63
CA ASP A 84 -14.41 -8.86 3.02
C ASP A 84 -15.56 -9.85 3.32
N PRO A 85 -15.80 -10.84 2.46
CA PRO A 85 -16.91 -11.77 2.60
C PRO A 85 -16.66 -12.82 3.70
N PHE A 86 -15.43 -12.89 4.24
CA PHE A 86 -14.97 -13.92 5.16
C PHE A 86 -14.68 -13.38 6.56
N THR A 87 -14.94 -12.08 6.82
CA THR A 87 -14.67 -11.44 8.13
C THR A 87 -13.23 -11.68 8.61
N SER A 88 -12.29 -11.74 7.67
CA SER A 88 -10.85 -11.89 7.85
C SER A 88 -10.20 -10.65 8.48
N PHE A 89 -10.84 -9.47 8.38
CA PHE A 89 -10.30 -8.23 8.94
C PHE A 89 -10.53 -8.16 10.46
N ALA A 90 -9.55 -7.63 11.18
CA ALA A 90 -9.60 -7.39 12.63
C ALA A 90 -10.84 -6.58 13.03
N ARG A 91 -11.28 -5.69 12.14
CA ARG A 91 -12.53 -4.95 12.25
C ARG A 91 -13.09 -4.60 10.87
N PRO A 92 -14.40 -4.34 10.76
CA PRO A 92 -14.98 -3.77 9.55
C PRO A 92 -14.32 -2.44 9.18
N PHE A 93 -14.05 -2.25 7.89
CA PHE A 93 -13.51 -1.00 7.36
C PHE A 93 -14.63 0.02 7.16
N LYS A 94 -14.31 1.28 7.47
CA LYS A 94 -15.17 2.39 7.06
C LYS A 94 -15.06 2.56 5.53
N PRO A 95 -16.08 3.13 4.85
CA PRO A 95 -16.03 3.35 3.41
C PRO A 95 -14.76 4.07 2.93
N PHE A 96 -14.27 5.05 3.69
CA PHE A 96 -13.03 5.76 3.37
C PHE A 96 -11.76 4.90 3.58
N GLU A 97 -11.77 3.96 4.52
CA GLU A 97 -10.63 3.06 4.77
C GLU A 97 -10.46 2.05 3.65
N HIS A 98 -11.54 1.64 2.99
CA HIS A 98 -11.45 0.86 1.76
C HIS A 98 -10.71 1.61 0.64
N PHE A 99 -10.92 2.92 0.52
CA PHE A 99 -10.18 3.75 -0.43
C PHE A 99 -8.69 3.82 -0.06
N LEU A 100 -8.36 4.09 1.21
CA LEU A 100 -6.98 4.13 1.68
C LEU A 100 -6.27 2.79 1.50
N PHE A 101 -6.96 1.67 1.76
CA PHE A 101 -6.42 0.34 1.57
C PHE A 101 -6.14 0.02 0.09
N ASP A 102 -7.06 0.35 -0.81
CA ASP A 102 -6.82 0.20 -2.25
C ASP A 102 -5.65 1.07 -2.72
N HIS A 103 -5.56 2.32 -2.24
CA HIS A 103 -4.44 3.21 -2.51
C HIS A 103 -3.12 2.64 -1.97
N TYR A 104 -3.13 2.06 -0.78
CA TYR A 104 -1.96 1.38 -0.22
C TYR A 104 -1.46 0.27 -1.14
N MET A 105 -2.34 -0.63 -1.54
CA MET A 105 -2.00 -1.78 -2.39
C MET A 105 -1.49 -1.36 -3.77
N THR A 106 -2.08 -0.32 -4.36
CA THR A 106 -1.83 0.06 -5.76
C THR A 106 -0.72 1.10 -5.93
N ALA A 107 -0.50 1.97 -4.94
CA ALA A 107 0.47 3.06 -5.02
C ALA A 107 1.63 2.91 -4.01
N VAL A 108 1.36 2.48 -2.78
CA VAL A 108 2.38 2.45 -1.71
C VAL A 108 3.22 1.19 -1.74
N VAL A 109 2.61 0.00 -1.83
CA VAL A 109 3.32 -1.29 -1.88
C VAL A 109 4.38 -1.32 -3.00
N PRO A 110 4.11 -0.81 -4.22
CA PRO A 110 5.12 -0.74 -5.27
C PRO A 110 6.27 0.24 -4.99
N LEU A 111 6.15 1.16 -4.04
CA LEU A 111 7.18 2.14 -3.70
C LEU A 111 8.02 1.75 -2.49
N MET A 112 7.48 0.95 -1.56
CA MET A 112 8.22 0.47 -0.38
C MET A 112 9.38 -0.51 -0.70
N ARG A 113 9.75 -0.66 -1.97
CA ARG A 113 10.79 -1.54 -2.50
C ARG A 113 12.12 -1.34 -1.79
N CYS A 114 12.60 -2.39 -1.14
CA CYS A 114 13.98 -2.49 -0.68
C CYS A 114 14.76 -3.39 -1.64
N ASN A 115 15.45 -2.81 -2.64
CA ASN A 115 16.49 -3.39 -3.53
C ASN A 115 16.35 -4.82 -4.12
N ASP A 116 15.32 -5.59 -3.81
CA ASP A 116 15.08 -6.94 -4.30
C ASP A 116 14.35 -6.92 -5.65
N LEU A 117 14.47 -8.03 -6.39
CA LEU A 117 13.67 -8.31 -7.58
C LEU A 117 12.19 -7.99 -7.29
N ALA A 118 11.64 -7.01 -8.02
CA ALA A 118 10.35 -6.38 -7.71
C ALA A 118 9.17 -7.38 -7.50
N ALA A 119 9.23 -8.54 -8.13
CA ALA A 119 8.23 -9.60 -7.97
C ALA A 119 8.27 -10.23 -6.57
N TYR A 120 9.45 -10.44 -6.00
CA TYR A 120 9.62 -11.06 -4.68
C TYR A 120 9.07 -10.17 -3.57
N TYR A 121 9.39 -8.88 -3.60
CA TYR A 121 8.90 -7.94 -2.58
C TYR A 121 7.38 -7.79 -2.62
N VAL A 122 6.78 -7.63 -3.80
CA VAL A 122 5.32 -7.53 -3.94
C VAL A 122 4.62 -8.81 -3.49
N ASP A 123 5.19 -9.98 -3.80
CA ASP A 123 4.67 -11.28 -3.35
C ASP A 123 4.66 -11.37 -1.82
N ARG A 124 5.76 -11.02 -1.15
CA ARG A 124 5.85 -11.01 0.32
C ARG A 124 4.92 -9.98 0.96
N MET A 125 4.80 -8.80 0.37
CA MET A 125 3.84 -7.79 0.82
C MET A 125 2.41 -8.31 0.74
N THR A 126 2.06 -9.04 -0.32
CA THR A 126 0.70 -9.54 -0.56
C THR A 126 0.39 -10.80 0.25
N ARG A 127 1.36 -11.69 0.47
CA ARG A 127 1.15 -12.99 1.11
C ARG A 127 1.41 -13.02 2.61
N ALA A 128 2.30 -12.16 3.10
CA ALA A 128 2.71 -12.17 4.50
C ALA A 128 2.27 -10.88 5.22
N TRP A 129 2.75 -9.73 4.74
CA TRP A 129 2.53 -8.46 5.43
C TRP A 129 1.06 -8.03 5.44
N VAL A 130 0.41 -7.94 4.27
CA VAL A 130 -0.96 -7.44 4.18
C VAL A 130 -1.95 -8.33 4.95
N PRO A 131 -1.90 -9.67 4.83
CA PRO A 131 -2.75 -10.54 5.64
C PRO A 131 -2.53 -10.34 7.14
N LEU A 132 -1.28 -10.29 7.60
CA LEU A 132 -0.99 -10.02 9.01
C LEU A 132 -1.55 -8.66 9.44
N ALA A 133 -1.34 -7.62 8.63
CA ALA A 133 -1.80 -6.28 8.92
C ALA A 133 -3.33 -6.18 9.01
N LEU A 134 -4.05 -6.94 8.19
CA LEU A 134 -5.50 -6.98 8.21
C LEU A 134 -6.05 -7.72 9.44
N THR A 135 -5.30 -8.66 10.03
CA THR A 135 -5.71 -9.40 11.24
C THR A 135 -5.41 -8.69 12.56
N ASP A 136 -4.64 -7.61 12.54
CA ASP A 136 -4.29 -6.83 13.73
C ASP A 136 -4.68 -5.35 13.55
N GLU A 137 -5.41 -4.80 14.52
CA GLU A 137 -5.94 -3.43 14.41
C GLU A 137 -4.83 -2.37 14.36
N GLY A 138 -3.77 -2.54 15.16
CA GLY A 138 -2.64 -1.61 15.18
C GLY A 138 -1.89 -1.59 13.85
N LEU A 139 -1.70 -2.76 13.24
CA LEU A 139 -1.08 -2.88 11.93
C LEU A 139 -1.98 -2.40 10.78
N THR A 140 -3.30 -2.61 10.89
CA THR A 140 -4.26 -1.96 9.98
C THR A 140 -4.09 -0.45 10.04
N CYS A 141 -3.97 0.15 11.23
CA CYS A 141 -3.67 1.57 11.37
C CYS A 141 -2.31 1.93 10.73
N ALA A 142 -1.26 1.13 10.89
CA ALA A 142 0.03 1.38 10.25
C ALA A 142 -0.04 1.38 8.71
N LEU A 143 -0.85 0.48 8.13
CA LEU A 143 -1.11 0.43 6.69
C LEU A 143 -1.83 1.71 6.21
N LEU A 144 -2.90 2.09 6.90
CA LEU A 144 -3.68 3.28 6.57
C LEU A 144 -2.87 4.57 6.76
N LEU A 145 -2.01 4.62 7.78
CA LEU A 145 -1.02 5.68 7.98
C LEU A 145 -0.13 5.86 6.76
N ALA A 146 0.46 4.77 6.25
CA ALA A 146 1.33 4.82 5.08
C ALA A 146 0.59 5.33 3.83
N ALA A 147 -0.68 4.94 3.65
CA ALA A 147 -1.53 5.47 2.58
C ALA A 147 -1.77 6.98 2.73
N CYS A 148 -2.10 7.45 3.94
CA CYS A 148 -2.31 8.88 4.21
C CYS A 148 -1.04 9.70 3.96
N ARG A 149 0.15 9.21 4.35
CA ARG A 149 1.43 9.88 4.09
C ARG A 149 1.67 10.04 2.60
N HIS A 150 1.50 8.97 1.85
CA HIS A 150 1.65 9.03 0.40
C HIS A 150 0.61 9.98 -0.23
N LEU A 151 -0.65 9.96 0.21
CA LEU A 151 -1.67 10.86 -0.32
C LEU A 151 -1.38 12.33 0.02
N PHE A 152 -0.87 12.62 1.21
CA PHE A 152 -0.45 13.97 1.60
C PHE A 152 0.57 14.56 0.60
N ASP A 153 1.57 13.77 0.17
CA ASP A 153 2.60 14.21 -0.76
C ASP A 153 2.08 14.40 -2.20
N HIS A 154 0.96 13.76 -2.56
CA HIS A 154 0.47 13.67 -3.93
C HIS A 154 -0.90 14.33 -4.17
N CYS A 155 -1.57 14.82 -3.13
CA CYS A 155 -2.87 15.48 -3.24
C CYS A 155 -2.76 17.00 -3.43
N GLN A 156 -3.89 17.61 -3.78
CA GLN A 156 -4.00 19.08 -3.81
C GLN A 156 -3.88 19.66 -2.40
N GLN A 157 -3.36 20.88 -2.29
CA GLN A 157 -3.11 21.54 -1.01
C GLN A 157 -4.34 21.65 -0.11
N SER A 158 -5.55 21.74 -0.69
CA SER A 158 -6.83 21.76 0.03
C SER A 158 -7.13 20.45 0.79
N GLN A 159 -6.56 19.31 0.38
CA GLN A 159 -6.78 18.00 1.00
C GLN A 159 -5.63 17.55 1.91
N GLN A 160 -4.48 18.23 1.86
CA GLN A 160 -3.29 17.88 2.63
C GLN A 160 -3.55 17.86 4.14
N GLN A 161 -4.24 18.88 4.67
CA GLN A 161 -4.55 18.96 6.11
C GLN A 161 -5.39 17.76 6.58
N HIS A 162 -6.32 17.30 5.74
CA HIS A 162 -7.15 16.14 6.05
C HIS A 162 -6.32 14.85 6.17
N PHE A 163 -5.45 14.58 5.18
CA PHE A 163 -4.58 13.40 5.22
C PHE A 163 -3.53 13.47 6.33
N LEU A 164 -3.03 14.67 6.66
CA LEU A 164 -2.12 14.87 7.78
C LEU A 164 -2.80 14.54 9.12
N GLN A 165 -4.04 14.99 9.31
CA GLN A 165 -4.83 14.70 10.52
C GLN A 165 -5.12 13.19 10.65
N LEU A 166 -5.52 12.54 9.55
CA LEU A 166 -5.75 11.09 9.54
C LEU A 166 -4.46 10.31 9.83
N ALA A 167 -3.34 10.70 9.22
CA ALA A 167 -2.04 10.10 9.52
C ALA A 167 -1.71 10.21 11.01
N ALA A 168 -1.90 11.38 11.63
CA ALA A 168 -1.68 11.54 13.07
C ALA A 168 -2.58 10.62 13.91
N GLN A 169 -3.86 10.46 13.54
CA GLN A 169 -4.79 9.57 14.24
C GLN A 169 -4.37 8.09 14.13
N TYR A 170 -4.06 7.63 12.92
CA TYR A 170 -3.64 6.24 12.70
C TYR A 170 -2.30 5.93 13.36
N LYS A 171 -1.35 6.88 13.34
CA LYS A 171 -0.09 6.74 14.07
C LYS A 171 -0.32 6.60 15.57
N LEU A 172 -1.16 7.46 16.16
CA LEU A 172 -1.48 7.40 17.58
C LEU A 172 -2.14 6.07 17.96
N ALA A 173 -3.07 5.56 17.13
CA ALA A 173 -3.70 4.27 17.34
C ALA A 173 -2.69 3.11 17.28
N CYS A 174 -1.79 3.11 16.29
CA CYS A 174 -0.73 2.11 16.19
C CYS A 174 0.23 2.14 17.40
N VAL A 175 0.64 3.33 17.84
CA VAL A 175 1.50 3.50 19.03
C VAL A 175 0.81 3.00 20.30
N ARG A 176 -0.48 3.27 20.46
CA ARG A 176 -1.27 2.76 21.60
C ARG A 176 -1.34 1.24 21.59
N SER A 177 -1.67 0.64 20.44
CA SER A 177 -1.70 -0.82 20.29
C SER A 177 -0.34 -1.47 20.56
N LEU A 178 0.76 -0.86 20.11
CA LEU A 178 2.11 -1.34 20.42
C LEU A 178 2.40 -1.25 21.93
N ARG A 179 2.08 -0.11 22.56
CA ARG A 179 2.30 0.07 23.99
C ARG A 179 1.53 -0.94 24.83
N GLU A 180 0.29 -1.21 24.47
CA GLU A 180 -0.56 -2.20 25.13
C GLU A 180 0.06 -3.59 25.02
N ALA A 181 0.40 -4.03 23.81
CA ALA A 181 1.05 -5.32 23.59
C ALA A 181 2.37 -5.46 24.38
N ILE A 182 3.19 -4.40 24.43
CA ILE A 182 4.43 -4.41 25.23
C ILE A 182 4.13 -4.58 26.73
N SER A 183 3.01 -4.06 27.21
CA SER A 183 2.64 -4.08 28.62
C SER A 183 2.01 -5.41 29.04
N THR A 184 1.40 -6.15 28.11
CA THR A 184 0.66 -7.38 28.37
C THR A 184 1.42 -8.64 28.04
N ASP A 185 2.28 -8.60 27.02
CA ASP A 185 2.81 -9.81 26.42
C ASP A 185 4.10 -10.28 27.12
N LEU A 186 4.12 -11.55 27.51
CA LEU A 186 5.35 -12.22 27.99
C LEU A 186 6.32 -12.53 26.85
N PHE A 187 5.81 -12.63 25.62
CA PHE A 187 6.55 -12.89 24.39
C PHE A 187 5.97 -12.04 23.26
N PHE A 188 6.81 -11.37 22.48
CA PHE A 188 6.33 -10.43 21.47
C PHE A 188 6.02 -11.16 20.17
N GLY A 189 4.74 -11.23 19.79
CA GLY A 189 4.35 -11.81 18.50
C GLY A 189 4.84 -10.99 17.29
N ASP A 190 4.82 -11.60 16.11
CA ASP A 190 5.17 -10.94 14.84
C ASP A 190 4.40 -9.63 14.64
N ALA A 191 3.12 -9.57 15.04
CA ALA A 191 2.32 -8.36 14.94
C ALA A 191 2.91 -7.21 15.78
N THR A 192 3.30 -7.48 17.01
CA THR A 192 3.87 -6.51 17.95
C THR A 192 5.21 -5.98 17.44
N ILE A 193 6.09 -6.88 17.00
CA ILE A 193 7.39 -6.49 16.42
C ILE A 193 7.17 -5.67 15.14
N THR A 194 6.23 -6.09 14.30
CA THR A 194 5.95 -5.38 13.05
C THR A 194 5.38 -3.98 13.29
N LYS A 195 4.58 -3.76 14.35
CA LYS A 195 4.10 -2.40 14.71
C LYS A 195 5.28 -1.46 14.94
N ALA A 196 6.30 -1.91 15.69
CA ALA A 196 7.50 -1.11 15.93
C ALA A 196 8.28 -0.84 14.64
N VAL A 197 8.45 -1.85 13.79
CA VAL A 197 9.11 -1.71 12.48
C VAL A 197 8.37 -0.71 11.57
N MET A 198 7.05 -0.78 11.51
CA MET A 198 6.25 0.12 10.67
C MET A 198 6.24 1.57 11.18
N LEU A 199 6.25 1.76 12.50
CA LEU A 199 6.47 3.09 13.09
C LEU A 199 7.87 3.62 12.74
N ALA A 200 8.90 2.78 12.78
CA ALA A 200 10.24 3.14 12.35
C ALA A 200 10.25 3.61 10.87
N TYR A 201 9.52 2.93 9.98
CA TYR A 201 9.35 3.37 8.60
C TYR A 201 8.63 4.72 8.46
N ASP A 202 7.56 4.98 9.21
CA ASP A 202 6.87 6.28 9.19
C ASP A 202 7.81 7.41 9.65
N GLU A 203 8.57 7.19 10.72
CA GLU A 203 9.55 8.18 11.20
C GLU A 203 10.65 8.42 10.16
N LEU A 204 11.11 7.37 9.47
CA LEU A 204 12.08 7.51 8.39
C LEU A 204 11.50 8.31 7.21
N ALA A 205 10.27 8.04 6.80
CA ALA A 205 9.57 8.76 5.73
C ALA A 205 9.38 10.25 6.08
N THR A 206 9.10 10.56 7.35
CA THR A 206 8.97 11.93 7.86
C THR A 206 10.29 12.57 8.28
N ARG A 207 11.42 11.86 8.09
CA ARG A 207 12.79 12.30 8.42
C ARG A 207 13.05 12.54 9.91
N ASN A 208 12.27 11.92 10.79
CA ASN A 208 12.49 11.92 12.22
C ASN A 208 13.47 10.80 12.61
N ILE A 209 14.76 11.05 12.35
CA ILE A 209 15.84 10.06 12.51
C ILE A 209 15.96 9.57 13.96
N VAL A 210 15.65 10.42 14.95
CA VAL A 210 15.72 10.06 16.37
C VAL A 210 14.65 9.01 16.72
N MET A 211 13.38 9.28 16.39
CA MET A 211 12.31 8.33 16.68
C MET A 211 12.39 7.06 15.82
N TRP A 212 12.88 7.20 14.58
CA TRP A 212 13.19 6.05 13.75
C TRP A 212 14.15 5.07 14.45
N ARG A 213 15.25 5.58 15.02
CA ARG A 213 16.21 4.76 15.79
C ARG A 213 15.55 4.14 17.02
N HIS A 214 14.80 4.92 17.80
CA HIS A 214 14.13 4.37 18.98
C HIS A 214 13.16 3.23 18.66
N HIS A 215 12.38 3.34 17.59
CA HIS A 215 11.49 2.27 17.16
C HIS A 215 12.25 1.05 16.63
N LEU A 216 13.34 1.27 15.87
CA LEU A 216 14.18 0.19 15.39
C LEU A 216 14.88 -0.55 16.54
N ASP A 217 15.49 0.17 17.47
CA ASP A 217 16.14 -0.39 18.66
C ASP A 217 15.12 -1.15 19.52
N GLY A 218 13.91 -0.61 19.66
CA GLY A 218 12.80 -1.28 20.32
C GLY A 218 12.43 -2.61 19.65
N ALA A 219 12.32 -2.63 18.32
CA ALA A 219 12.05 -3.84 17.55
C ALA A 219 13.16 -4.89 17.72
N VAL A 220 14.43 -4.49 17.59
CA VAL A 220 15.59 -5.37 17.79
C VAL A 220 15.61 -5.93 19.22
N ARG A 221 15.30 -5.09 20.22
CA ARG A 221 15.24 -5.53 21.62
C ARG A 221 14.14 -6.56 21.86
N MET A 222 12.95 -6.37 21.28
CA MET A 222 11.86 -7.35 21.37
C MET A 222 12.27 -8.70 20.76
N VAL A 223 12.91 -8.69 19.59
CA VAL A 223 13.44 -9.90 18.93
C VAL A 223 14.48 -10.61 19.80
N ASN A 224 15.41 -9.86 20.39
CA ASN A 224 16.43 -10.44 21.26
C ASN A 224 15.82 -11.04 22.55
N LEU A 225 14.82 -10.39 23.13
CA LEU A 225 14.10 -10.90 24.29
C LEU A 225 13.32 -12.19 23.98
N ASN A 226 12.84 -12.33 22.74
CA ASN A 226 12.22 -13.57 22.27
C ASN A 226 13.21 -14.72 22.04
N GLY A 227 14.52 -14.44 21.99
CA GLY A 227 15.57 -15.45 21.77
C GLY A 227 16.34 -15.32 20.47
N GLY A 228 16.08 -14.29 19.66
CA GLY A 228 16.86 -13.94 18.46
C GLY A 228 16.05 -13.95 17.16
N PRO A 229 16.67 -13.56 16.02
CA PRO A 229 15.97 -13.40 14.74
C PRO A 229 15.26 -14.65 14.23
N GLN A 230 15.73 -15.84 14.58
CA GLN A 230 15.13 -17.12 14.22
C GLN A 230 13.72 -17.33 14.80
N THR A 231 13.28 -16.50 15.75
CA THR A 231 11.92 -16.53 16.27
C THR A 231 10.93 -15.73 15.45
N LEU A 232 11.40 -14.95 14.46
CA LEU A 232 10.55 -14.16 13.58
C LEU A 232 9.86 -15.07 12.57
N GLY A 233 8.55 -14.91 12.41
CA GLY A 233 7.77 -15.63 11.41
C GLY A 233 7.77 -14.93 10.04
N LEU A 234 6.65 -15.08 9.33
CA LEU A 234 6.41 -14.53 8.00
C LEU A 234 7.44 -14.96 6.94
N ASP A 235 7.93 -16.20 7.02
CA ASP A 235 8.92 -16.82 6.13
C ASP A 235 10.26 -16.05 6.03
N GLY A 236 10.64 -15.30 7.09
CA GLY A 236 11.85 -14.47 7.11
C GLY A 236 11.67 -13.05 6.53
N PHE A 237 10.44 -12.61 6.31
CA PHE A 237 10.17 -11.29 5.71
C PHE A 237 10.54 -10.21 6.71
N LEU A 238 10.08 -10.37 7.94
CA LEU A 238 10.30 -9.42 9.02
C LEU A 238 11.79 -9.32 9.37
N GLU A 239 12.51 -10.44 9.35
CA GLU A 239 13.96 -10.47 9.48
C GLU A 239 14.64 -9.64 8.39
N SER A 240 14.32 -9.89 7.10
CA SER A 240 14.88 -9.12 5.98
C SER A 240 14.61 -7.62 6.08
N VAL A 241 13.40 -7.24 6.51
CA VAL A 241 13.02 -5.84 6.71
C VAL A 241 13.84 -5.19 7.84
N ILE A 242 13.97 -5.85 8.99
CA ILE A 242 14.75 -5.36 10.13
C ILE A 242 16.24 -5.23 9.74
N SER A 243 16.82 -6.25 9.12
CA SER A 243 18.21 -6.22 8.65
C SER A 243 18.45 -5.07 7.66
N ASN A 244 17.49 -4.79 6.78
CA ASN A 244 17.57 -3.65 5.87
C ASN A 244 17.55 -2.30 6.59
N LEU A 245 16.73 -2.16 7.64
CA LEU A 245 16.69 -0.94 8.45
C LEU A 245 17.97 -0.74 9.25
N ILE A 246 18.54 -1.80 9.84
CA ILE A 246 19.85 -1.75 10.53
C ILE A 246 20.95 -1.31 9.57
N ARG A 247 21.02 -1.90 8.38
CA ARG A 247 22.00 -1.46 7.37
C ARG A 247 21.85 0.02 7.01
N LYS A 248 20.62 0.53 6.97
CA LYS A 248 20.36 1.97 6.76
C LYS A 248 20.79 2.81 7.95
N SER A 249 20.63 2.35 9.19
CA SER A 249 21.10 3.09 10.38
C SER A 249 22.61 3.22 10.40
N ASP A 250 23.34 2.17 10.05
CA ASP A 250 24.81 2.17 10.03
C ASP A 250 25.34 3.10 8.95
N GLY A 251 24.72 3.08 7.75
CA GLY A 251 25.05 4.02 6.68
C GLY A 251 24.73 5.48 7.03
N ALA A 252 23.64 5.75 7.76
CA ALA A 252 23.29 7.10 8.19
C ALA A 252 24.29 7.66 9.23
N VAL A 253 24.79 6.81 10.14
CA VAL A 253 25.85 7.18 11.11
C VAL A 253 27.13 7.57 10.39
N ALA A 254 27.55 6.80 9.37
CA ALA A 254 28.74 7.09 8.58
C ALA A 254 28.65 8.41 7.79
N THR A 255 27.45 8.83 7.37
CA THR A 255 27.25 10.12 6.66
C THR A 255 27.10 11.34 7.58
N SER A 256 26.77 11.16 8.86
CA SER A 256 26.68 12.30 9.79
C SER A 256 28.04 12.89 10.19
N THR A 257 29.14 12.17 9.95
CA THR A 257 30.52 12.65 10.16
C THR A 257 31.17 13.24 8.90
N GLY A 258 30.51 13.20 7.74
CA GLY A 258 31.00 13.77 6.48
C GLY A 258 29.84 14.33 5.65
N GLY A 259 29.77 15.66 5.55
CA GLY A 259 28.63 16.43 5.04
C GLY A 259 28.20 16.17 3.60
N ALA A 260 27.55 15.03 3.35
CA ALA A 260 26.80 14.76 2.13
C ALA A 260 25.37 14.35 2.48
N VAL A 261 24.40 15.22 2.16
CA VAL A 261 22.97 14.98 2.30
C VAL A 261 22.56 13.91 1.29
N VAL A 262 22.48 12.66 1.74
CA VAL A 262 21.90 11.57 0.95
C VAL A 262 20.38 11.80 0.88
N ARG A 263 19.89 12.15 -0.31
CA ARG A 263 18.46 12.04 -0.63
C ARG A 263 18.07 10.57 -0.55
N LEU A 264 17.48 10.17 0.57
CA LEU A 264 16.73 8.93 0.66
C LEU A 264 15.57 9.04 -0.33
N ARG A 265 15.68 8.37 -1.48
CA ARG A 265 14.52 8.02 -2.30
C ARG A 265 13.77 6.95 -1.52
N VAL A 266 12.67 7.36 -0.91
CA VAL A 266 11.52 6.50 -0.63
C VAL A 266 10.74 6.37 -1.93
#